data_AF-A0A9P5T0Z0-F1
#
_entry.id   AF-A0A9P5T0Z0-F1
#
_cell.length_a   1.000
_cell.length_b   1.000
_cell.length_c   1.000
_cell.angle_alpha   90.00
_cell.angle_beta   90.00
_cell.angle_gamma   90.00
#
_symmetry.space_group_name_H-M   'P 1'
#
loop_
_entity.id
_entity.type
_entity.pdbx_description
1 polymer ?
#
loop_
_entity_poly.entity_id
_entity_poly.type
_entity_poly.pdbx_seq_one_letter_code
_entity_poly.pdbx_strand_id
1 'polypeptide(L)'
;MGKRFFSTLLMGVALFCALTVVNAEGDEEVHPLRTHSIYMPYIDQDLQNRWFDFGGDAIINTNRHIRLTQDVPSQTGYLWSRLPISAGNIQVEFEFKVSGKGDGLVGDGFAVWLTKERGEMGPVFGNRDNFEGLGIFFDTYANARQT
;
A
#
# COMPACT_ATOMS: atom_id res chain seq x y z
N MET A 1 33.09 52.43 34.33
CA MET A 1 32.25 52.22 35.52
C MET A 1 30.80 52.42 35.11
N GLY A 2 30.00 51.36 35.08
CA GLY A 2 28.61 51.40 34.62
C GLY A 2 28.04 50.01 34.43
N LYS A 3 27.58 49.39 35.52
CA LYS A 3 26.86 48.11 35.52
C LYS A 3 25.46 48.35 34.98
N ARG A 4 24.99 47.54 34.03
CA ARG A 4 23.56 47.28 33.82
C ARG A 4 23.35 45.79 33.61
N PHE A 5 22.91 45.15 34.69
CA PHE A 5 22.19 43.88 34.65
C PHE A 5 20.91 44.07 33.83
N PHE A 6 20.63 43.17 32.91
CA PHE A 6 19.26 42.89 32.48
C PHE A 6 19.09 41.37 32.49
N SER A 7 18.26 40.91 33.41
CA SER A 7 17.88 39.53 33.65
C SER A 7 16.36 39.49 33.55
N THR A 8 15.85 38.90 32.47
CA THR A 8 14.50 38.33 32.28
C THR A 8 14.41 37.91 30.80
N LEU A 9 13.71 36.89 30.32
CA LEU A 9 13.08 35.66 30.80
C LEU A 9 12.39 35.11 29.53
N LEU A 10 12.50 33.80 29.28
CA LEU A 10 11.65 32.92 28.45
C LEU A 10 11.00 33.46 27.14
N MET A 11 11.18 32.71 26.05
CA MET A 11 10.07 31.87 25.55
C MET A 11 10.63 30.73 24.68
N GLY A 12 10.84 29.56 25.29
CA GLY A 12 10.98 28.32 24.55
C GLY A 12 9.61 27.93 24.00
N VAL A 13 9.45 27.98 22.68
CA VAL A 13 8.25 27.45 22.02
C VAL A 13 8.41 25.93 22.00
N ALA A 14 7.90 25.26 23.03
CA ALA A 14 7.63 23.84 22.97
C ALA A 14 6.44 23.65 22.03
N LEU A 15 6.72 23.24 20.79
CA LEU A 15 5.71 22.83 19.82
C LEU A 15 5.11 21.51 20.33
N PHE A 16 4.13 21.60 21.23
CA PHE A 16 3.32 20.48 21.67
C PHE A 16 2.33 20.18 20.55
N CYS A 17 2.76 19.38 19.57
CA CYS A 17 1.86 18.79 18.59
C CYS A 17 1.08 17.69 19.32
N ALA A 18 0.01 18.08 20.02
CA ALA A 18 -0.94 17.14 20.56
C ALA A 18 -1.62 16.47 19.36
N LEU A 19 -1.20 15.24 19.02
CA LEU A 19 -2.03 14.33 18.24
C LEU A 19 -3.30 14.08 19.07
N THR A 20 -4.36 14.82 18.76
CA THR A 20 -5.69 14.42 19.19
C THR A 20 -6.02 13.17 18.38
N VAL A 21 -5.88 12.00 19.01
CA VAL A 21 -6.54 10.80 18.52
C VAL A 21 -8.03 11.06 18.73
N VAL A 22 -8.68 11.57 17.69
CA VAL A 22 -10.14 11.63 17.63
C VAL A 22 -10.57 10.18 17.46
N ASN A 23 -11.02 9.56 18.54
CA ASN A 23 -11.73 8.30 18.45
C ASN A 23 -13.07 8.62 17.79
N ALA A 24 -13.12 8.51 16.47
CA ALA A 24 -14.37 8.56 15.73
C ALA A 24 -15.13 7.26 16.00
N GLU A 25 -15.76 7.15 17.16
CA GLU A 25 -16.88 6.23 17.37
C GLU A 25 -18.13 6.87 16.74
N GLY A 26 -18.07 7.01 15.41
CA GLY A 26 -19.27 7.07 14.59
C GLY A 26 -19.50 5.66 14.08
N ASP A 27 -20.72 5.15 14.18
CA ASP A 27 -21.15 3.97 13.45
C ASP A 27 -21.17 4.32 11.95
N GLU A 28 -19.99 4.48 11.33
CA GLU A 28 -19.89 4.64 9.89
C GLU A 28 -20.33 3.32 9.25
N GLU A 29 -21.47 3.37 8.56
CA GLU A 29 -21.99 2.21 7.85
C GLU A 29 -21.02 1.83 6.72
N VAL A 30 -20.26 0.75 6.92
CA VAL A 30 -19.33 0.23 5.91
C VAL A 30 -20.12 -0.51 4.85
N HIS A 31 -20.34 0.13 3.69
CA HIS A 31 -20.94 -0.51 2.54
C HIS A 31 -19.90 -1.26 1.70
N PRO A 32 -19.97 -2.59 1.59
CA PRO A 32 -19.02 -3.35 0.80
C PRO A 32 -19.14 -3.03 -0.70
N LEU A 33 -18.04 -2.62 -1.31
CA LEU A 33 -17.98 -2.30 -2.73
C LEU A 33 -17.61 -3.55 -3.53
N ARG A 34 -18.61 -4.29 -4.02
CA ARG A 34 -18.39 -5.53 -4.80
C ARG A 34 -17.45 -5.35 -6.01
N THR A 35 -17.44 -4.16 -6.62
CA THR A 35 -16.56 -3.83 -7.75
C THR A 35 -15.09 -3.62 -7.36
N HIS A 36 -14.80 -3.50 -6.07
CA HIS A 36 -13.48 -3.29 -5.48
C HIS A 36 -13.15 -4.34 -4.41
N SER A 37 -13.88 -5.45 -4.39
CA SER A 37 -13.65 -6.58 -3.50
C SER A 37 -13.48 -7.84 -4.32
N ILE A 38 -12.49 -8.65 -3.97
CA ILE A 38 -12.18 -9.90 -4.64
C ILE A 38 -12.05 -11.01 -3.60
N TYR A 39 -12.76 -12.11 -3.84
CA TYR A 39 -12.83 -13.27 -2.96
C TYR A 39 -12.86 -14.55 -3.80
N MET A 40 -12.59 -15.69 -3.18
CA MET A 40 -12.66 -16.98 -3.88
C MET A 40 -14.11 -17.30 -4.31
N PRO A 41 -14.33 -17.85 -5.52
CA PRO A 41 -13.36 -18.13 -6.56
C PRO A 41 -12.88 -16.86 -7.27
N TYR A 42 -11.56 -16.72 -7.46
CA TYR A 42 -10.96 -15.49 -8.01
C TYR A 42 -11.16 -15.31 -9.53
N ILE A 43 -11.61 -16.36 -10.22
CA ILE A 43 -11.89 -16.37 -11.66
C ILE A 43 -13.40 -16.58 -11.84
N ASP A 44 -14.02 -15.77 -12.70
CA ASP A 44 -15.42 -15.89 -13.08
C ASP A 44 -15.59 -16.80 -14.30
N GLN A 45 -15.15 -16.34 -15.47
CA GLN A 45 -15.31 -17.03 -16.76
C GLN A 45 -14.07 -16.79 -17.63
N ASP A 46 -13.71 -17.75 -18.48
CA ASP A 46 -12.64 -17.62 -19.48
C ASP A 46 -11.29 -17.18 -18.90
N LEU A 47 -10.95 -17.66 -17.69
CA LEU A 47 -9.72 -17.30 -16.95
C LEU A 47 -9.62 -15.80 -16.62
N GLN A 48 -10.75 -15.10 -16.53
CA GLN A 48 -10.85 -13.69 -16.19
C GLN A 48 -11.66 -13.46 -14.92
N ASN A 49 -11.38 -12.35 -14.24
CA ASN A 49 -12.26 -11.80 -13.21
C ASN A 49 -13.06 -10.63 -13.80
N ARG A 50 -14.31 -10.48 -13.38
CA ARG A 50 -15.22 -9.43 -13.86
C ARG A 50 -14.74 -8.03 -13.47
N TRP A 51 -14.22 -7.89 -12.26
CA TRP A 51 -13.94 -6.59 -11.63
C TRP A 51 -12.45 -6.28 -11.53
N PHE A 52 -11.59 -7.28 -11.65
CA PHE A 52 -10.14 -7.13 -11.52
C PHE A 52 -9.38 -7.59 -12.77
N ASP A 53 -8.37 -6.83 -13.13
CA ASP A 53 -7.33 -7.21 -14.08
C ASP A 53 -6.11 -7.70 -13.31
N PHE A 54 -5.48 -8.77 -13.77
CA PHE A 54 -4.23 -9.29 -13.23
C PHE A 54 -3.30 -9.70 -14.38
N GLY A 55 -2.00 -9.66 -14.13
CA GLY A 55 -1.01 -9.98 -15.15
C GLY A 55 0.41 -9.83 -14.67
N GLY A 56 1.34 -9.71 -15.62
CA GLY A 56 2.77 -9.88 -15.36
C GLY A 56 3.04 -11.33 -14.96
N ASP A 57 3.77 -11.52 -13.87
CA ASP A 57 4.08 -12.84 -13.32
C ASP A 57 3.01 -13.36 -12.32
N ALA A 58 1.87 -12.67 -12.19
CA ALA A 58 0.83 -13.06 -11.24
C ALA A 58 0.19 -14.40 -11.62
N ILE A 59 0.06 -15.30 -10.65
CA ILE A 59 -0.58 -16.61 -10.78
C ILE A 59 -1.86 -16.63 -9.96
N ILE A 60 -2.99 -16.93 -10.62
CA ILE A 60 -4.28 -17.05 -9.96
C ILE A 60 -4.56 -18.52 -9.65
N ASN A 61 -4.51 -18.89 -8.37
CA ASN A 61 -5.07 -20.15 -7.93
C ASN A 61 -6.54 -19.92 -7.57
N THR A 62 -7.43 -20.23 -8.51
CA THR A 62 -8.87 -19.90 -8.47
C THR A 62 -9.52 -20.09 -7.11
N ASN A 63 -9.18 -21.15 -6.39
CA ASN A 63 -9.83 -21.52 -5.13
C ASN A 63 -8.91 -21.43 -3.90
N ARG A 64 -7.78 -20.71 -3.97
CA ARG A 64 -6.83 -20.61 -2.84
C ARG A 64 -6.31 -19.21 -2.58
N HIS A 65 -5.57 -18.64 -3.54
CA HIS A 65 -4.98 -17.31 -3.41
C HIS A 65 -4.59 -16.74 -4.77
N ILE A 66 -4.40 -15.43 -4.79
CA ILE A 66 -3.71 -14.71 -5.86
C ILE A 66 -2.24 -14.57 -5.43
N ARG A 67 -1.32 -15.05 -6.26
CA ARG A 67 0.12 -14.93 -6.03
C ARG A 67 0.67 -13.88 -6.98
N LEU A 68 1.13 -12.74 -6.45
CA LEU A 68 1.73 -11.68 -7.28
C LEU A 68 3.09 -12.10 -7.84
N THR A 69 3.94 -12.70 -7.02
CA THR A 69 5.29 -13.13 -7.42
C THR A 69 5.64 -14.50 -6.81
N GLN A 70 6.53 -15.22 -7.49
CA GLN A 70 7.14 -16.44 -6.95
C GLN A 70 8.48 -16.12 -6.29
N ASP A 71 9.02 -17.09 -5.55
CA ASP A 71 10.40 -17.05 -5.01
C ASP A 71 11.41 -17.33 -6.13
N VAL A 72 11.41 -16.45 -7.14
CA VAL A 72 12.26 -16.46 -8.33
C VAL A 72 12.69 -15.01 -8.60
N PRO A 73 13.94 -14.76 -9.02
CA PRO A 73 14.40 -13.39 -9.29
C PRO A 73 13.61 -12.68 -10.39
N SER A 74 13.56 -11.34 -10.31
CA SER A 74 13.03 -10.46 -11.36
C SER A 74 11.56 -10.72 -11.72
N GLN A 75 10.72 -10.93 -10.70
CA GLN A 75 9.29 -11.16 -10.87
C GLN A 75 8.49 -9.90 -10.59
N THR A 76 7.54 -9.59 -11.46
CA THR A 76 6.64 -8.45 -11.30
C THR A 76 5.22 -8.85 -11.74
N GLY A 77 4.35 -9.10 -10.77
CA GLY A 77 2.93 -9.34 -11.02
C GLY A 77 2.05 -8.27 -10.40
N TYR A 78 0.85 -8.10 -10.96
CA TYR A 78 -0.10 -7.08 -10.52
C TYR A 78 -1.52 -7.60 -10.43
N LEU A 79 -2.33 -6.87 -9.67
CA LEU A 79 -3.77 -6.99 -9.56
C LEU A 79 -4.36 -5.58 -9.42
N TRP A 80 -5.29 -5.21 -10.31
CA TRP A 80 -5.91 -3.88 -10.35
C TRP A 80 -7.43 -4.00 -10.45
N SER A 81 -8.17 -3.15 -9.75
CA SER A 81 -9.60 -2.97 -10.05
C SER A 81 -9.76 -2.39 -11.45
N ARG A 82 -10.77 -2.84 -12.19
CA ARG A 82 -11.08 -2.35 -13.53
C ARG A 82 -11.69 -0.96 -13.52
N LEU A 83 -12.49 -0.69 -12.49
CA LEU A 83 -13.24 0.55 -12.32
C LEU A 83 -12.54 1.48 -11.32
N PRO A 84 -12.67 2.81 -11.52
CA PRO A 84 -12.25 3.78 -10.51
C PRO A 84 -13.19 3.74 -9.31
N ILE A 85 -12.65 4.10 -8.14
CA ILE A 85 -13.45 4.25 -6.92
C ILE A 85 -14.10 5.64 -6.89
N SER A 86 -15.39 5.70 -6.58
CA SER A 86 -16.16 6.95 -6.49
C SER A 86 -16.54 7.34 -5.07
N ALA A 87 -16.21 6.49 -4.09
CA ALA A 87 -16.53 6.73 -2.68
C ALA A 87 -15.61 7.81 -2.09
N GLY A 88 -16.18 8.74 -1.32
CA GLY A 88 -15.43 9.83 -0.69
C GLY A 88 -14.56 9.39 0.49
N ASN A 89 -15.02 8.38 1.23
CA ASN A 89 -14.29 7.73 2.31
C ASN A 89 -14.21 6.23 1.99
N ILE A 90 -13.07 5.61 2.28
CA ILE A 90 -12.84 4.20 1.98
C ILE A 90 -12.14 3.52 3.13
N GLN A 91 -12.47 2.25 3.31
CA GLN A 91 -11.72 1.30 4.14
C GLN A 91 -11.36 0.11 3.27
N VAL A 92 -10.08 -0.27 3.28
CA VAL A 92 -9.58 -1.43 2.54
C VAL A 92 -9.02 -2.43 3.54
N GLU A 93 -9.60 -3.62 3.54
CA GLU A 93 -9.10 -4.76 4.32
C GLU A 93 -8.63 -5.85 3.35
N PHE A 94 -7.43 -6.38 3.61
CA PHE A 94 -6.87 -7.46 2.82
C PHE A 94 -5.97 -8.33 3.69
N GLU A 95 -5.98 -9.62 3.39
CA GLU A 95 -5.07 -10.60 3.98
C GLU A 95 -3.94 -10.89 2.99
N PHE A 96 -2.70 -10.91 3.47
CA PHE A 96 -1.54 -11.19 2.64
C PHE A 96 -0.55 -12.11 3.36
N LYS A 97 0.30 -12.76 2.57
CA LYS A 97 1.42 -13.55 3.05
C LYS A 97 2.63 -13.30 2.17
N VAL A 98 3.74 -12.89 2.79
CA VAL A 98 5.06 -12.86 2.16
C VAL A 98 5.88 -14.04 2.71
N SER A 99 6.49 -14.82 1.83
CA SER A 99 7.33 -15.97 2.22
C SER A 99 8.35 -16.29 1.14
N GLY A 100 9.56 -16.67 1.54
CA GLY A 100 10.64 -17.15 0.67
C GLY A 100 11.46 -18.24 1.36
N LYS A 101 12.26 -18.98 0.59
CA LYS A 101 13.09 -20.09 1.09
C LYS A 101 14.50 -19.67 1.53
N GLY A 102 14.91 -18.43 1.27
CA GLY A 102 16.26 -17.96 1.53
C GLY A 102 16.51 -17.58 3.00
N ASP A 103 17.67 -17.93 3.51
CA ASP A 103 18.20 -17.47 4.80
C ASP A 103 18.82 -16.06 4.63
N GLY A 104 18.00 -15.03 4.42
CA GLY A 104 18.47 -13.65 4.20
C GLY A 104 17.36 -12.63 3.95
N LEU A 105 17.72 -11.37 3.74
CA LEU A 105 16.77 -10.33 3.29
C LEU A 105 16.34 -10.67 1.85
N VAL A 106 15.07 -11.04 1.69
CA VAL A 106 14.44 -11.30 0.40
C VAL A 106 13.56 -10.10 0.07
N GLY A 107 13.82 -9.44 -1.06
CA GLY A 107 13.18 -8.20 -1.49
C GLY A 107 12.62 -8.28 -2.91
N ASP A 108 11.85 -7.29 -3.35
CA ASP A 108 11.66 -5.99 -2.68
C ASP A 108 10.44 -5.95 -1.73
N GLY A 109 9.39 -6.70 -2.04
CA GLY A 109 8.13 -6.69 -1.29
C GLY A 109 6.93 -6.48 -2.21
N PHE A 110 5.89 -5.79 -1.73
CA PHE A 110 4.73 -5.43 -2.54
C PHE A 110 4.17 -4.06 -2.15
N ALA A 111 3.25 -3.54 -2.97
CA ALA A 111 2.59 -2.28 -2.71
C ALA A 111 1.08 -2.37 -2.92
N VAL A 112 0.34 -1.55 -2.19
CA VAL A 112 -1.08 -1.29 -2.42
C VAL A 112 -1.22 0.11 -3.00
N TRP A 113 -2.04 0.23 -4.04
CA TRP A 113 -2.14 1.44 -4.84
C TRP A 113 -3.56 1.99 -4.83
N LEU A 114 -3.67 3.31 -4.65
CA LEU A 114 -4.85 4.09 -4.94
C LEU A 114 -4.43 5.26 -5.82
N THR A 115 -4.47 5.05 -7.12
CA THR A 115 -3.88 5.95 -8.11
C THR A 115 -4.87 6.33 -9.21
N LYS A 116 -4.59 7.44 -9.88
CA LYS A 116 -5.37 7.93 -11.02
C LYS A 116 -5.25 7.02 -12.24
N GLU A 117 -4.03 6.61 -12.58
CA GLU A 117 -3.76 5.60 -13.60
C GLU A 117 -3.71 4.20 -12.97
N ARG A 118 -3.97 3.16 -13.76
CA ARG A 118 -3.88 1.74 -13.34
C ARG A 118 -3.23 0.88 -14.41
N GLY A 119 -2.57 -0.19 -14.00
CA GLY A 119 -2.04 -1.21 -14.92
C GLY A 119 -0.83 -0.77 -15.76
N GLU A 120 -0.18 0.34 -15.40
CA GLU A 120 1.07 0.77 -16.02
C GLU A 120 2.26 0.19 -15.25
N MET A 121 2.90 -0.81 -15.85
CA MET A 121 4.04 -1.50 -15.23
C MET A 121 5.26 -0.59 -15.14
N GLY A 122 6.02 -0.73 -14.06
CA GLY A 122 7.25 0.04 -13.88
C GLY A 122 8.08 -0.40 -12.68
N PRO A 123 9.12 0.37 -12.34
CA PRO A 123 10.14 -0.04 -11.38
C PRO A 123 9.69 0.07 -9.92
N VAL A 124 8.55 0.70 -9.62
CA VAL A 124 8.12 0.96 -8.24
C VAL A 124 7.16 -0.14 -7.82
N PHE A 125 7.67 -1.24 -7.26
CA PHE A 125 6.87 -2.39 -6.82
C PHE A 125 5.84 -2.86 -7.88
N GLY A 126 6.25 -2.83 -9.15
CA GLY A 126 5.44 -3.21 -10.30
C GLY A 126 4.53 -2.12 -10.88
N ASN A 127 4.58 -0.89 -10.37
CA ASN A 127 3.88 0.26 -10.95
C ASN A 127 4.85 1.28 -11.56
N ARG A 128 4.32 2.15 -12.43
CA ARG A 128 5.06 3.26 -13.03
C ARG A 128 5.69 4.18 -11.98
N ASP A 129 6.82 4.77 -12.35
CA ASP A 129 7.36 5.91 -11.61
C ASP A 129 6.50 7.17 -11.84
N ASN A 130 6.63 8.17 -10.97
CA ASN A 130 5.91 9.44 -11.05
C ASN A 130 4.37 9.27 -11.13
N PHE A 131 3.81 8.35 -10.35
CA PHE A 131 2.36 8.12 -10.25
C PHE A 131 1.65 9.29 -9.53
N GLU A 132 0.35 9.48 -9.84
CA GLU A 132 -0.53 10.42 -9.14
C GLU A 132 -1.49 9.64 -8.23
N GLY A 133 -1.37 9.83 -6.90
CA GLY A 133 -2.22 9.18 -5.92
C GLY A 133 -1.45 8.75 -4.65
N LEU A 134 -1.88 7.63 -4.07
CA LEU A 134 -1.32 7.03 -2.86
C LEU A 134 -0.72 5.66 -3.16
N GLY A 135 0.51 5.44 -2.69
CA GLY A 135 1.16 4.14 -2.65
C GLY A 135 1.51 3.76 -1.21
N ILE A 136 1.11 2.58 -0.78
CA ILE A 136 1.46 2.00 0.52
C ILE A 136 2.43 0.85 0.28
N PHE A 137 3.67 1.01 0.72
CA PHE A 137 4.76 0.08 0.45
C PHE A 137 4.99 -0.86 1.63
N PHE A 138 5.01 -2.16 1.34
CA PHE A 138 5.40 -3.22 2.25
C PHE A 138 6.78 -3.71 1.82
N ASP A 139 7.80 -2.93 2.18
CA ASP A 139 9.20 -3.20 1.84
C ASP A 139 9.80 -4.21 2.82
N THR A 140 10.30 -5.33 2.31
CA THR A 140 10.92 -6.39 3.11
C THR A 140 12.44 -6.36 3.06
N TYR A 141 13.03 -5.42 2.32
CA TYR A 141 14.47 -5.31 2.11
C TYR A 141 15.04 -3.97 2.62
N ALA A 142 16.05 -4.04 3.49
CA ALA A 142 16.70 -2.85 4.01
C ALA A 142 17.71 -2.27 3.00
N ASN A 143 17.21 -1.49 2.03
CA ASN A 143 18.01 -0.82 1.00
C ASN A 143 19.03 0.20 1.55
N ALA A 144 18.92 0.60 2.82
CA ALA A 144 19.72 1.68 3.42
C ALA A 144 21.13 1.30 3.93
N ARG A 145 21.58 0.04 3.80
CA ARG A 145 22.88 -0.42 4.35
C ARG A 145 24.00 -0.59 3.32
N GLN A 146 24.07 0.29 2.33
CA GLN A 146 25.25 0.40 1.46
C GLN A 146 25.87 1.79 1.59
N THR A 147 26.64 1.98 2.66
CA THR A 147 27.69 3.01 2.77
C THR A 147 28.92 2.38 3.41
#